data_AF-A0A402AGF5-F1
#
_entry.id   AF-A0A402AGF5-F1
#
_cell.length_a   1.000
_cell.length_b   1.000
_cell.length_c   1.000
_cell.angle_alpha   90.00
_cell.angle_beta   90.00
_cell.angle_gamma   90.00
#
_symmetry.space_group_name_H-M   'P 1'
#
loop_
_entity.id
_entity.type
_entity.pdbx_description
1 polymer ?
#
loop_
_entity_poly.entity_id
_entity_poly.type
_entity_poly.pdbx_seq_one_letter_code
_entity_poly.pdbx_strand_id
1 'polypeptide(L)'
;MTTDATSAHLDSCDITDGQTWYDLYNWLLPLVEMWVRDSRVSSWYGQHREIAEDIAHEAVMRTFRYHQRADRGEMPPIGSLKALSRVIARNYFRDWRKKDWYLVRPALGENEQQTFNVATGLNEIVDASQIALDHLMLDSLIVSVAQVVARFPRGQKVALLTDLANMSDLDGEPSLLEQALSDVGVQLSEYKRPRSEDPTIRGRDAALRSIAYKRLKQEVRV
;
A
#
# COMPACT_ATOMS: atom_id res chain seq x y z
N MET A 1 -35.16 19.00 41.23
CA MET A 1 -34.29 17.81 41.11
C MET A 1 -34.41 17.30 39.68
N THR A 2 -33.55 17.76 38.78
CA THR A 2 -33.53 17.29 37.37
C THR A 2 -32.16 17.60 36.76
N THR A 3 -31.23 16.65 36.88
CA THR A 3 -29.99 16.58 36.08
C THR A 3 -29.56 15.12 36.06
N ASP A 4 -29.84 14.37 34.97
CA ASP A 4 -29.13 13.10 34.70
C ASP A 4 -29.35 12.48 33.31
N ALA A 5 -29.72 13.28 32.29
CA ALA A 5 -29.92 12.75 30.93
C ALA A 5 -28.79 13.10 29.94
N THR A 6 -27.90 14.04 30.28
CA THR A 6 -26.90 14.57 29.33
C THR A 6 -25.57 13.80 29.36
N SER A 7 -25.32 12.97 30.38
CA SER A 7 -24.04 12.27 30.55
C SER A 7 -23.90 11.04 29.63
N ALA A 8 -25.00 10.35 29.29
CA ALA A 8 -24.93 9.09 28.55
C ALA A 8 -24.63 9.24 27.05
N HIS A 9 -24.82 10.44 26.47
CA HIS A 9 -24.70 10.66 25.03
C HIS A 9 -23.26 11.01 24.59
N LEU A 10 -22.44 11.55 25.50
CA LEU A 10 -21.02 11.87 25.24
C LEU A 10 -20.14 10.60 25.25
N ASP A 11 -20.39 9.67 26.16
CA ASP A 11 -19.63 8.41 26.27
C ASP A 11 -19.80 7.50 25.04
N SER A 12 -20.98 7.48 24.42
CA SER A 12 -21.22 6.61 23.26
C SER A 12 -20.43 7.05 22.01
N CYS A 13 -20.21 8.36 21.85
CA CYS A 13 -19.54 8.94 20.69
C CYS A 13 -18.03 8.68 20.72
N ASP A 14 -17.42 8.76 21.90
CA ASP A 14 -15.99 8.56 22.13
C ASP A 14 -15.60 7.06 21.99
N ILE A 15 -16.50 6.15 22.41
CA ILE A 15 -16.33 4.70 22.25
C ILE A 15 -16.39 4.28 20.77
N THR A 16 -17.31 4.85 19.98
CA THR A 16 -17.38 4.57 18.53
C THR A 16 -16.17 5.09 17.76
N ASP A 17 -15.60 6.23 18.16
CA ASP A 17 -14.38 6.75 17.54
C ASP A 17 -13.20 5.84 17.86
N GLY A 18 -13.03 5.46 19.14
CA GLY A 18 -11.98 4.52 19.57
C GLY A 18 -12.03 3.16 18.87
N GLN A 19 -13.22 2.59 18.69
CA GLN A 19 -13.39 1.32 17.98
C GLN A 19 -12.99 1.44 16.49
N THR A 20 -13.32 2.57 15.85
CA THR A 20 -12.98 2.81 14.43
C THR A 20 -11.46 2.80 14.21
N TRP A 21 -10.70 3.43 15.11
CA TRP A 21 -9.23 3.44 15.03
C TRP A 21 -8.61 2.08 15.35
N TYR A 22 -9.20 1.34 16.29
CA TYR A 22 -8.79 -0.03 16.60
C TYR A 22 -9.03 -0.99 15.41
N ASP A 23 -10.18 -0.88 14.74
CA ASP A 23 -10.48 -1.66 13.54
C ASP A 23 -9.55 -1.30 12.37
N LEU A 24 -9.22 -0.02 12.22
CA LEU A 24 -8.26 0.45 11.23
C LEU A 24 -6.86 -0.14 11.50
N TYR A 25 -6.44 -0.18 12.76
CA TYR A 25 -5.19 -0.82 13.17
C TYR A 25 -5.18 -2.31 12.84
N ASN A 26 -6.22 -3.05 13.23
CA ASN A 26 -6.34 -4.49 12.96
C ASN A 26 -6.39 -4.81 11.47
N TRP A 27 -6.98 -3.94 10.65
CA TRP A 27 -6.97 -4.08 9.20
C TRP A 27 -5.57 -3.83 8.60
N LEU A 28 -4.83 -2.85 9.13
CA LEU A 28 -3.55 -2.42 8.58
C LEU A 28 -2.39 -3.34 8.98
N LEU A 29 -2.38 -3.84 10.23
CA LEU A 29 -1.30 -4.66 10.78
C LEU A 29 -0.89 -5.86 9.89
N PRO A 30 -1.80 -6.75 9.44
CA PRO A 30 -1.40 -7.90 8.62
C PRO A 30 -0.81 -7.50 7.26
N LEU A 31 -1.16 -6.32 6.73
CA LEU A 31 -0.54 -5.79 5.50
C LEU A 31 0.90 -5.37 5.75
N VAL A 32 1.14 -4.68 6.86
CA VAL A 32 2.47 -4.21 7.25
C VAL A 32 3.38 -5.37 7.63
N GLU A 33 2.88 -6.37 8.36
CA GLU A 33 3.62 -7.60 8.68
C GLU A 33 4.13 -8.28 7.41
N MET A 34 3.31 -8.33 6.35
CA MET A 34 3.70 -8.86 5.06
C MET A 34 4.87 -8.06 4.46
N TRP A 35 4.81 -6.73 4.48
CA TRP A 35 5.87 -5.87 3.95
C TRP A 35 7.18 -6.02 4.72
N VAL A 36 7.12 -6.07 6.06
CA VAL A 36 8.27 -6.21 6.95
C VAL A 36 8.94 -7.56 6.73
N ARG A 37 8.18 -8.65 6.66
CA ARG A 37 8.70 -10.00 6.36
C ARG A 37 9.39 -10.07 5.00
N ASP A 38 8.85 -9.39 3.98
CA ASP A 38 9.38 -9.44 2.61
C ASP A 38 10.49 -8.39 2.36
N SER A 39 10.82 -7.56 3.35
CA SER A 39 11.74 -6.41 3.23
C SER A 39 13.21 -6.80 3.05
N ARG A 40 13.61 -8.02 3.46
CA ARG A 40 15.00 -8.53 3.46
C ARG A 40 16.00 -7.64 4.20
N VAL A 41 15.56 -6.84 5.16
CA VAL A 41 16.45 -6.08 6.03
C VAL A 41 16.97 -7.02 7.12
N SER A 42 18.28 -7.26 7.15
CA SER A 42 18.89 -8.22 8.07
C SER A 42 18.73 -7.84 9.54
N SER A 43 18.77 -6.54 9.86
CA SER A 43 18.57 -6.04 11.22
C SER A 43 17.15 -6.24 11.74
N TRP A 44 16.18 -6.52 10.87
CA TRP A 44 14.77 -6.73 11.26
C TRP A 44 14.45 -8.19 11.61
N TYR A 45 15.43 -9.09 11.40
CA TYR A 45 15.23 -10.50 11.64
C TYR A 45 15.00 -10.78 13.14
N GLY A 46 13.88 -11.43 13.46
CA GLY A 46 13.47 -11.69 14.84
C GLY A 46 12.71 -10.54 15.51
N GLN A 47 12.55 -9.39 14.85
CA GLN A 47 11.79 -8.22 15.32
C GLN A 47 10.67 -7.81 14.35
N HIS A 48 10.30 -8.70 13.43
CA HIS A 48 9.36 -8.37 12.36
C HIS A 48 8.00 -7.93 12.88
N ARG A 49 7.57 -8.47 14.02
CA ARG A 49 6.26 -8.18 14.61
C ARG A 49 6.26 -6.79 15.23
N GLU A 50 7.25 -6.50 16.06
CA GLU A 50 7.43 -5.22 16.75
C GLU A 50 7.54 -4.08 15.75
N ILE A 51 8.33 -4.28 14.68
CA ILE A 51 8.48 -3.31 13.60
C ILE A 51 7.15 -3.11 12.86
N ALA A 52 6.38 -4.17 12.63
CA ALA A 52 5.08 -4.06 11.98
C ALA A 52 4.05 -3.33 12.86
N GLU A 53 4.04 -3.62 14.16
CA GLU A 53 3.21 -2.93 15.15
C GLU A 53 3.56 -1.44 15.20
N ASP A 54 4.85 -1.07 15.25
CA ASP A 54 5.32 0.32 15.25
C ASP A 54 4.86 1.08 13.99
N ILE A 55 5.05 0.49 12.80
CA ILE A 55 4.65 1.10 11.53
C ILE A 55 3.12 1.26 11.47
N ALA A 56 2.35 0.24 11.86
CA ALA A 56 0.89 0.28 11.84
C ALA A 56 0.36 1.31 12.82
N HIS A 57 0.92 1.37 14.04
CA HIS A 57 0.54 2.32 15.07
C HIS A 57 0.81 3.75 14.64
N GLU A 58 2.01 4.05 14.14
CA GLU A 58 2.37 5.38 13.66
C GLU A 58 1.47 5.83 12.50
N ALA A 59 1.12 4.92 11.59
CA ALA A 59 0.23 5.21 10.48
C ALA A 59 -1.19 5.57 10.94
N VAL A 60 -1.75 4.80 11.88
CA VAL A 60 -3.07 5.09 12.47
C VAL A 60 -3.03 6.43 13.21
N MET A 61 -1.99 6.69 14.02
CA MET A 61 -1.84 7.95 14.75
C MET A 61 -1.75 9.17 13.84
N ARG A 62 -1.02 9.08 12.73
CA ARG A 62 -0.96 10.16 11.73
C ARG A 62 -2.28 10.34 10.98
N THR A 63 -3.00 9.25 10.71
CA THR A 63 -4.33 9.30 10.09
C THR A 63 -5.31 10.01 11.02
N PHE A 64 -5.30 9.69 12.31
CA PHE A 64 -6.10 10.35 13.33
C PHE A 64 -5.78 11.85 13.43
N ARG A 65 -4.50 12.23 13.51
CA ARG A 65 -4.11 13.65 13.52
C ARG A 65 -4.54 14.37 12.25
N TYR A 66 -4.50 13.71 11.09
CA TYR A 66 -5.02 14.28 9.85
C TYR A 66 -6.54 14.49 9.94
N HIS A 67 -7.28 13.50 10.43
CA HIS A 67 -8.73 13.59 10.63
C HIS A 67 -9.10 14.77 11.52
N GLN A 68 -8.45 14.91 12.67
CA GLN A 68 -8.68 16.04 13.58
C GLN A 68 -8.41 17.40 12.94
N ARG A 69 -7.44 17.49 12.01
CA ARG A 69 -7.14 18.73 11.28
C ARG A 69 -8.15 19.00 10.16
N ALA A 70 -8.65 17.95 9.51
CA ALA A 70 -9.72 18.06 8.54
C ALA A 70 -11.03 18.52 9.20
N ASP A 71 -11.36 18.01 10.38
CA ASP A 71 -12.54 18.45 11.17
C ASP A 71 -12.48 19.93 11.55
N ARG A 72 -11.26 20.46 11.76
CA ARG A 72 -11.01 21.89 12.02
C ARG A 72 -10.99 22.75 10.75
N GLY A 73 -11.09 22.14 9.57
CA GLY A 73 -11.02 22.83 8.28
C GLY A 73 -9.60 23.23 7.84
N GLU A 74 -8.54 22.69 8.49
CA GLU A 74 -7.15 22.98 8.12
C GLU A 74 -6.66 22.14 6.94
N MET A 75 -7.34 21.03 6.64
CA MET A 75 -6.98 20.05 5.62
C MET A 75 -8.22 19.63 4.82
N PRO A 76 -8.05 19.14 3.58
CA PRO A 76 -9.13 18.52 2.82
C PRO A 76 -9.79 17.36 3.59
N PRO A 77 -11.10 17.12 3.40
CA PRO A 77 -11.79 16.01 4.03
C PRO A 77 -11.21 14.66 3.54
N ILE A 78 -11.14 13.69 4.46
CA ILE A 78 -10.63 12.36 4.15
C ILE A 78 -11.71 11.56 3.41
N GLY A 79 -11.44 11.14 2.17
CA GLY A 79 -12.35 10.25 1.43
C GLY A 79 -12.38 8.80 1.94
N SER A 80 -11.27 8.29 2.47
CA SER A 80 -11.19 6.96 3.08
C SER A 80 -10.05 6.85 4.08
N LEU A 81 -10.38 6.51 5.34
CA LEU A 81 -9.42 6.27 6.42
C LEU A 81 -8.44 5.14 6.06
N LYS A 82 -8.96 4.06 5.47
CA LYS A 82 -8.16 2.91 5.03
C LYS A 82 -7.16 3.28 3.93
N ALA A 83 -7.59 4.09 2.96
CA ALA A 83 -6.72 4.53 1.88
C ALA A 83 -5.59 5.42 2.41
N LEU A 84 -5.92 6.40 3.24
CA LEU A 84 -4.94 7.32 3.83
C LEU A 84 -3.94 6.59 4.75
N SER A 85 -4.43 5.74 5.66
CA SER A 85 -3.57 5.01 6.59
C SER A 85 -2.60 4.08 5.87
N ARG A 86 -3.05 3.43 4.79
CA ARG A 86 -2.19 2.59 3.94
C ARG A 86 -1.08 3.40 3.26
N VAL A 87 -1.38 4.60 2.75
CA VAL A 87 -0.37 5.48 2.14
C VAL A 87 0.67 5.90 3.17
N ILE A 88 0.21 6.33 4.36
CA ILE A 88 1.10 6.74 5.44
C ILE A 88 2.00 5.57 5.88
N ALA A 89 1.43 4.39 6.12
CA ALA A 89 2.17 3.19 6.52
C ALA A 89 3.24 2.81 5.49
N ARG A 90 2.92 2.91 4.20
CA ARG A 90 3.85 2.57 3.12
C ARG A 90 5.01 3.55 3.01
N ASN A 91 4.74 4.83 3.20
CA ASN A 91 5.79 5.85 3.28
C ASN A 91 6.68 5.62 4.50
N TYR A 92 6.08 5.39 5.66
CA TYR A 92 6.81 5.16 6.90
C TYR A 92 7.70 3.90 6.84
N PHE A 93 7.15 2.78 6.34
CA PHE A 93 7.90 1.55 6.07
C PHE A 93 9.11 1.81 5.15
N ARG A 94 8.92 2.58 4.07
CA ARG A 94 10.00 2.89 3.12
C ARG A 94 11.11 3.71 3.79
N ASP A 95 10.73 4.72 4.57
CA ASP A 95 11.68 5.60 5.25
C ASP A 95 12.48 4.84 6.32
N TRP A 96 11.81 3.99 7.09
CA TRP A 96 12.46 3.09 8.05
C TRP A 96 13.41 2.11 7.36
N ARG A 97 12.95 1.47 6.29
CA ARG A 97 13.77 0.54 5.51
C ARG A 97 15.02 1.25 4.98
N LYS A 98 14.86 2.46 4.45
CA LYS A 98 15.96 3.29 3.96
C LYS A 98 16.96 3.58 5.07
N LYS A 99 16.48 4.05 6.24
CA LYS A 99 17.31 4.35 7.41
C LYS A 99 18.14 3.14 7.85
N ASP A 100 17.52 1.99 8.01
CA ASP A 100 18.22 0.80 8.53
C ASP A 100 19.13 0.13 7.50
N TRP A 101 18.81 0.26 6.20
CA TRP A 101 19.70 -0.22 5.15
C TRP A 101 21.01 0.58 5.10
N TYR A 102 20.97 1.88 5.43
CA TYR A 102 22.20 2.68 5.57
C TYR A 102 23.01 2.31 6.81
N LEU A 103 22.38 1.83 7.89
CA LEU A 103 23.08 1.38 9.09
C LEU A 103 23.82 0.05 8.89
N VAL A 104 23.35 -0.80 7.96
CA VAL A 104 23.94 -2.12 7.67
C VAL A 104 25.08 -2.07 6.63
N ARG A 105 25.23 -0.98 5.85
CA ARG A 105 26.34 -0.79 4.90
C ARG A 105 27.36 0.27 5.39
N PRO A 106 28.39 -0.10 6.16
CA PRO A 106 29.69 0.54 6.04
C PRO A 106 30.46 -0.13 4.89
N ALA A 107 30.98 0.67 3.94
CA ALA A 107 31.99 0.28 2.94
C ALA A 107 31.57 -0.48 1.66
N LEU A 108 30.70 0.08 0.82
CA LEU A 108 30.84 -0.09 -0.63
C LEU A 108 30.95 1.28 -1.29
N GLY A 109 32.08 1.51 -1.97
CA GLY A 109 32.55 2.81 -2.44
C GLY A 109 31.57 3.59 -3.30
N GLU A 110 31.89 4.87 -3.40
CA GLU A 110 31.16 6.03 -3.92
C GLU A 110 30.59 5.92 -5.36
N ASN A 111 30.76 4.78 -6.02
CA ASN A 111 30.37 4.56 -7.43
C ASN A 111 28.98 3.89 -7.62
N GLU A 112 28.33 3.36 -6.57
CA GLU A 112 26.94 2.85 -6.66
C GLU A 112 25.88 3.87 -6.26
N GLN A 113 26.27 5.06 -5.78
CA GLN A 113 25.33 6.11 -5.35
C GLN A 113 24.62 6.79 -6.53
N GLN A 114 25.18 6.71 -7.74
CA GLN A 114 24.62 7.36 -8.93
C GLN A 114 23.35 6.68 -9.49
N THR A 115 23.08 5.40 -9.18
CA THR A 115 21.85 4.74 -9.64
C THR A 115 20.65 4.94 -8.70
N PHE A 116 20.86 5.43 -7.47
CA PHE A 116 19.77 5.70 -6.51
C PHE A 116 19.46 7.21 -6.34
N ASN A 117 20.41 8.07 -6.71
CA ASN A 117 20.28 9.53 -6.58
C ASN A 117 19.38 10.19 -7.64
N VAL A 118 19.06 9.53 -8.76
CA VAL A 118 18.22 10.13 -9.81
C VAL A 118 16.72 10.11 -9.45
N ALA A 119 16.28 9.33 -8.45
CA ALA A 119 14.86 9.21 -8.10
C ALA A 119 14.48 9.82 -6.74
N THR A 120 15.42 10.41 -5.98
CA THR A 120 15.19 10.67 -4.55
C THR A 120 15.70 12.01 -4.03
N GLY A 121 15.81 13.01 -4.89
CA GLY A 121 16.00 14.39 -4.47
C GLY A 121 14.86 15.23 -5.00
N LEU A 122 13.99 15.71 -4.12
CA LEU A 122 13.60 17.12 -4.05
C LEU A 122 12.60 17.32 -2.90
N ASN A 123 13.12 17.85 -1.79
CA ASN A 123 12.34 18.79 -0.98
C ASN A 123 12.13 20.02 -1.86
N GLU A 124 10.92 20.23 -2.36
CA GLU A 124 10.58 21.43 -3.12
C GLU A 124 9.16 21.86 -2.78
N ILE A 125 8.97 23.17 -2.74
CA ILE A 125 7.66 23.81 -2.78
C ILE A 125 6.87 23.11 -3.89
N VAL A 126 5.82 22.38 -3.50
CA VAL A 126 5.20 21.41 -4.41
C VAL A 126 4.52 22.16 -5.55
N ASP A 127 5.17 22.16 -6.71
CA ASP A 127 4.64 22.74 -7.94
C ASP A 127 3.47 21.88 -8.43
N ALA A 128 2.28 22.49 -8.53
CA ALA A 128 1.08 21.83 -9.04
C ALA A 128 1.27 21.30 -10.47
N SER A 129 2.17 21.91 -11.26
CA SER A 129 2.51 21.44 -12.61
C SER A 129 3.33 20.14 -12.57
N GLN A 130 4.24 20.01 -11.60
CA GLN A 130 5.00 18.77 -11.37
C GLN A 130 4.10 17.65 -10.84
N ILE A 131 3.17 17.95 -9.93
CA ILE A 131 2.15 16.98 -9.49
C ILE A 131 1.33 16.48 -10.68
N ALA A 132 0.86 17.40 -11.55
CA ALA A 132 0.09 17.04 -12.72
C ALA A 132 0.88 16.18 -13.71
N LEU A 133 2.17 16.49 -13.92
CA LEU A 133 3.08 15.67 -14.73
C LEU A 133 3.29 14.29 -14.11
N ASP A 134 3.51 14.20 -12.80
CA ASP A 134 3.69 12.94 -12.08
C ASP A 134 2.43 12.06 -12.17
N HIS A 135 1.23 12.66 -12.07
CA HIS A 135 -0.03 11.97 -12.29
C HIS A 135 -0.17 11.46 -13.72
N LEU A 136 0.14 12.29 -14.72
CA LEU A 136 0.06 11.91 -16.13
C LEU A 136 1.06 10.78 -16.46
N MET A 137 2.26 10.83 -15.87
CA MET A 137 3.24 9.76 -15.98
C MET A 137 2.75 8.47 -15.31
N LEU A 138 2.17 8.56 -14.11
CA LEU A 138 1.60 7.41 -13.40
C LEU A 138 0.45 6.77 -14.19
N ASP A 139 -0.45 7.57 -14.76
CA ASP A 139 -1.56 7.10 -15.61
C ASP A 139 -1.02 6.37 -16.85
N SER A 140 -0.04 6.94 -17.54
CA SER A 140 0.58 6.31 -18.71
C SER A 140 1.27 4.98 -18.36
N LEU A 141 1.90 4.90 -17.18
CA LEU A 141 2.53 3.69 -16.68
C LEU A 141 1.50 2.61 -16.35
N ILE A 142 0.38 2.99 -15.71
CA ILE A 142 -0.72 2.08 -15.38
C ILE A 142 -1.34 1.49 -16.66
N VAL A 143 -1.55 2.31 -17.68
CA VAL A 143 -2.04 1.84 -18.99
C VAL A 143 -1.05 0.87 -19.63
N SER A 144 0.24 1.19 -19.63
CA SER A 144 1.29 0.30 -20.15
C SER A 144 1.32 -1.04 -19.41
N VAL A 145 1.25 -1.01 -18.07
CA VAL A 145 1.16 -2.21 -17.22
C VAL A 145 -0.05 -3.08 -17.61
N ALA A 146 -1.23 -2.48 -17.79
CA ALA A 146 -2.43 -3.21 -18.16
C ALA A 146 -2.26 -3.93 -19.52
N GLN A 147 -1.70 -3.24 -20.52
CA GLN A 147 -1.41 -3.82 -21.84
C GLN A 147 -0.41 -4.99 -21.77
N VAL A 148 0.64 -4.85 -20.96
CA VAL A 148 1.65 -5.90 -20.74
C VAL A 148 1.00 -7.12 -20.09
N VAL A 149 0.22 -6.92 -19.03
CA VAL A 149 -0.49 -8.01 -18.33
C VAL A 149 -1.49 -8.71 -19.25
N ALA A 150 -2.17 -7.98 -20.13
CA ALA A 150 -3.11 -8.57 -21.09
C ALA A 150 -2.45 -9.62 -21.99
N ARG A 151 -1.16 -9.44 -22.31
CA ARG A 151 -0.34 -10.32 -23.17
C ARG A 151 0.34 -11.48 -22.44
N PHE A 152 0.23 -11.56 -21.11
CA PHE A 152 0.88 -12.63 -20.36
C PHE A 152 0.33 -14.02 -20.70
N PRO A 153 1.16 -15.08 -20.66
CA PRO A 153 0.68 -16.45 -20.76
C PRO A 153 -0.39 -16.72 -19.72
N ARG A 154 -1.43 -17.47 -20.11
CA ARG A 154 -2.65 -17.67 -19.30
C ARG A 154 -2.38 -17.99 -17.84
N GLY A 155 -1.45 -18.91 -17.53
CA GLY A 155 -1.14 -19.27 -16.15
C GLY A 155 -0.53 -18.14 -15.32
N GLN A 156 0.34 -17.33 -15.92
CA GLN A 156 0.96 -16.17 -15.27
C GLN A 156 -0.04 -15.02 -15.10
N LYS A 157 -0.84 -14.77 -16.15
CA LYS A 157 -1.92 -13.77 -16.14
C LYS A 157 -2.91 -14.07 -15.02
N VAL A 158 -3.41 -15.31 -14.94
CA VAL A 158 -4.36 -15.73 -13.90
C VAL A 158 -3.73 -15.61 -12.51
N ALA A 159 -2.51 -16.11 -12.30
CA ALA A 159 -1.87 -16.04 -10.99
C ALA A 159 -1.65 -14.60 -10.51
N LEU A 160 -1.28 -13.69 -11.42
CA LEU A 160 -1.11 -12.27 -11.13
C LEU A 160 -2.44 -11.57 -10.85
N LEU A 161 -3.45 -11.75 -11.71
CA LEU A 161 -4.74 -11.09 -11.57
C LEU A 161 -5.52 -11.60 -10.36
N THR A 162 -5.44 -12.88 -10.03
CA THR A 162 -6.03 -13.42 -8.79
C THR A 162 -5.36 -12.83 -7.56
N ASP A 163 -4.05 -12.58 -7.61
CA ASP A 163 -3.34 -11.92 -6.52
C ASP A 163 -3.80 -10.47 -6.36
N LEU A 164 -3.84 -9.72 -7.47
CA LEU A 164 -4.32 -8.34 -7.49
C LEU A 164 -5.78 -8.22 -7.03
N ALA A 165 -6.67 -9.04 -7.56
CA ALA A 165 -8.10 -9.04 -7.22
C ALA A 165 -8.36 -9.34 -5.73
N ASN A 166 -7.51 -10.15 -5.10
CA ASN A 166 -7.61 -10.46 -3.67
C ASN A 166 -7.00 -9.38 -2.76
N MET A 167 -6.18 -8.47 -3.32
CA MET A 167 -5.60 -7.33 -2.61
C MET A 167 -6.38 -6.03 -2.86
N SER A 168 -7.18 -5.97 -3.92
CA SER A 168 -8.02 -4.83 -4.27
C SER A 168 -9.34 -4.84 -3.49
N ASP A 169 -9.77 -3.65 -3.10
CA ASP A 169 -11.13 -3.41 -2.62
C ASP A 169 -12.01 -3.09 -3.84
N LEU A 170 -12.75 -4.09 -4.32
CA LEU A 170 -13.58 -3.99 -5.53
C LEU A 170 -15.00 -3.47 -5.26
N ASP A 171 -15.33 -3.19 -4.00
CA ASP A 171 -16.68 -2.80 -3.58
C ASP A 171 -16.90 -1.27 -3.62
N GLY A 172 -15.89 -0.51 -4.08
CA GLY A 172 -15.90 0.96 -4.19
C GLY A 172 -15.74 1.47 -5.63
N GLU A 173 -15.28 2.72 -5.76
CA GLU A 173 -14.95 3.29 -7.07
C GLU A 173 -13.77 2.55 -7.72
N PRO A 174 -13.86 2.25 -9.04
CA PRO A 174 -12.84 1.46 -9.72
C PRO A 174 -11.50 2.19 -9.70
N SER A 175 -10.45 1.48 -9.29
CA SER A 175 -9.11 2.05 -9.30
C SER A 175 -8.62 2.32 -10.73
N LEU A 176 -7.66 3.24 -10.90
CA LEU A 176 -7.03 3.51 -12.21
C LEU A 176 -6.50 2.23 -12.88
N LEU A 177 -5.98 1.29 -12.09
CA LEU A 177 -5.54 0.00 -12.56
C LEU A 177 -6.70 -0.88 -13.04
N GLU A 178 -7.82 -0.91 -12.32
CA GLU A 178 -9.02 -1.64 -12.73
C GLU A 178 -9.60 -1.07 -14.02
N GLN A 179 -9.63 0.25 -14.15
CA GLN A 179 -10.10 0.91 -15.36
C GLN A 179 -9.19 0.60 -16.55
N ALA A 180 -7.87 0.75 -16.39
CA ALA A 180 -6.91 0.42 -17.45
C ALA A 180 -6.94 -1.06 -17.83
N LEU A 181 -7.15 -1.97 -16.88
CA LEU A 181 -7.34 -3.41 -17.15
C LEU A 181 -8.65 -3.66 -17.91
N SER A 182 -9.74 -2.99 -17.53
CA SER A 182 -11.03 -3.07 -18.21
C SER A 182 -10.92 -2.61 -19.67
N ASP A 183 -10.19 -1.53 -19.93
CA ASP A 183 -9.98 -0.99 -21.29
C ASP A 183 -9.23 -1.96 -22.21
N VAL A 184 -8.40 -2.84 -21.65
CA VAL A 184 -7.73 -3.92 -22.40
C VAL A 184 -8.48 -5.26 -22.35
N GLY A 185 -9.74 -5.24 -21.92
CA GLY A 185 -10.63 -6.42 -21.89
C GLY A 185 -10.35 -7.38 -20.74
N VAL A 186 -9.81 -6.90 -19.63
CA VAL A 186 -9.51 -7.70 -18.43
C VAL A 186 -10.34 -7.18 -17.25
N GLN A 187 -11.38 -7.92 -16.87
CA GLN A 187 -12.16 -7.59 -15.67
C GLN A 187 -11.53 -8.22 -14.43
N LEU A 188 -11.04 -7.39 -13.50
CA LEU A 188 -10.34 -7.87 -12.30
C LEU A 188 -11.25 -8.68 -11.35
N SER A 189 -12.54 -8.34 -11.31
CA SER A 189 -13.56 -9.03 -10.52
C SER A 189 -13.70 -10.53 -10.84
N GLU A 190 -13.50 -10.94 -12.10
CA GLU A 190 -13.56 -12.34 -12.52
C GLU A 190 -12.47 -13.23 -11.90
N TYR A 191 -11.41 -12.59 -11.40
CA TYR A 191 -10.25 -13.24 -10.80
C TYR A 191 -10.29 -13.26 -9.26
N LYS A 192 -11.30 -12.64 -8.63
CA LYS A 192 -11.47 -12.69 -7.16
C LYS A 192 -11.87 -14.11 -6.76
N ARG A 193 -10.93 -14.84 -6.17
CA ARG A 193 -11.10 -16.25 -5.80
C ARG A 193 -10.38 -16.55 -4.48
N PRO A 194 -10.99 -17.36 -3.60
CA PRO A 194 -10.29 -17.87 -2.43
C PRO A 194 -9.05 -18.65 -2.87
N ARG A 195 -7.94 -18.44 -2.16
CA ARG A 195 -6.70 -19.19 -2.42
C ARG A 195 -6.93 -20.66 -2.06
N SER A 196 -6.42 -21.57 -2.89
CA SER A 196 -6.49 -23.01 -2.61
C SER A 196 -5.78 -23.34 -1.30
N GLU A 197 -6.34 -24.25 -0.51
CA GLU A 197 -5.72 -24.72 0.74
C GLU A 197 -4.67 -25.82 0.48
N ASP A 198 -4.71 -26.46 -0.70
CA ASP A 198 -3.79 -27.51 -1.10
C ASP A 198 -2.35 -26.96 -1.25
N PRO A 199 -1.37 -27.49 -0.49
CA PRO A 199 0.01 -27.01 -0.53
C PRO A 199 0.69 -27.15 -1.90
N THR A 200 0.33 -28.16 -2.69
CA THR A 200 0.90 -28.39 -4.02
C THR A 200 0.41 -27.35 -5.03
N ILE A 201 -0.90 -27.06 -5.00
CA ILE A 201 -1.51 -26.02 -5.85
C ILE A 201 -0.98 -24.64 -5.45
N ARG A 202 -0.90 -24.35 -4.14
CA ARG A 202 -0.33 -23.10 -3.62
C ARG A 202 1.11 -22.87 -4.06
N GLY A 203 1.95 -23.91 -4.01
CA GLY A 203 3.35 -23.81 -4.43
C GLY A 203 3.46 -23.43 -5.92
N ARG A 204 2.64 -24.07 -6.76
CA ARG A 204 2.58 -23.78 -8.20
C ARG A 204 2.10 -22.35 -8.49
N ASP A 205 1.05 -21.90 -7.83
CA ASP A 205 0.50 -20.56 -8.01
C ASP A 205 1.48 -19.47 -7.55
N ALA A 206 2.17 -19.69 -6.42
CA ALA A 206 3.20 -18.78 -5.92
C ALA A 206 4.38 -18.66 -6.90
N ALA A 207 4.79 -19.77 -7.53
CA ALA A 207 5.84 -19.76 -8.55
C ALA A 207 5.39 -18.98 -9.80
N LEU A 208 4.17 -19.23 -10.30
CA LEU A 208 3.61 -18.52 -11.45
C LEU A 208 3.49 -17.01 -11.19
N ARG A 209 3.02 -16.62 -10.01
CA ARG A 209 2.94 -15.22 -9.58
C ARG A 209 4.32 -14.56 -9.51
N SER A 210 5.31 -15.25 -8.92
CA SER A 210 6.69 -14.74 -8.84
C SER A 210 7.29 -14.50 -10.23
N ILE A 211 7.07 -15.43 -11.16
CA ILE A 211 7.49 -15.27 -12.56
C ILE A 211 6.75 -14.11 -13.23
N ALA A 212 5.43 -13.99 -13.01
CA ALA A 212 4.62 -12.91 -13.58
C ALA A 212 5.11 -11.52 -13.14
N TYR A 213 5.35 -11.31 -11.84
CA TYR A 213 5.88 -10.04 -11.34
C TYR A 213 7.30 -9.74 -11.85
N LYS A 214 8.17 -10.75 -11.95
CA LYS A 214 9.52 -10.58 -12.52
C LYS A 214 9.46 -10.16 -13.99
N ARG A 215 8.58 -10.80 -14.77
CA ARG A 215 8.34 -10.44 -16.18
C ARG A 215 7.76 -9.03 -16.29
N LEU A 216 6.77 -8.68 -15.47
CA LEU A 216 6.17 -7.35 -15.47
C LEU A 216 7.22 -6.27 -15.20
N LYS A 217 8.09 -6.51 -14.22
CA LYS A 217 9.22 -5.62 -13.91
C LYS A 217 10.21 -5.48 -15.08
N GLN A 218 10.41 -6.52 -15.90
CA GLN A 218 11.30 -6.46 -17.06
C GLN A 218 10.68 -5.68 -18.22
N GLU A 219 9.38 -5.89 -18.47
CA GLU A 219 8.65 -5.29 -19.60
C GLU A 219 8.29 -3.81 -19.36
N VAL A 220 8.16 -3.39 -18.09
CA VAL A 220 7.77 -2.02 -17.70
C VAL A 220 8.99 -1.16 -17.32
N ARG A 221 10.21 -1.67 -17.47
CA ARG A 221 11.43 -0.85 -17.34
C ARG A 221 11.49 0.17 -18.48
N VAL A 222 11.04 1.38 -18.18
CA VAL A 222 11.41 2.62 -18.87
C VAL A 222 12.86 2.96 -18.54
#